data_AF-A0A965GU47-F1
#
_entry.id   AF-A0A965GU47-F1
#
_cell.length_a   1.000
_cell.length_b   1.000
_cell.length_c   1.000
_cell.angle_alpha   90.00
_cell.angle_beta   90.00
_cell.angle_gamma   90.00
#
_symmetry.space_group_name_H-M   'P 1'
#
loop_
_entity.id
_entity.type
_entity.pdbx_description
1 polymer ?
#
loop_
_entity_poly.entity_id
_entity_poly.type
_entity_poly.pdbx_seq_one_letter_code
_entity_poly.pdbx_strand_id
1 'polypeptide(L)'
;MAGRDVICLKCKAMYDSQKIKNLRCPNCDAVVSEVSTQEDFLKSMADAGSTSLGVRNVDARISRTSNADSFLANLFDFKFKKFVTTQVAGVMFLLCTVLVALTVFWQEYAIFKSLTEEDASLVPTSLAIACYILFSGFVAIVLIRIVLESLVALVKIAQNTTK
;
A
#
# COMPACT_ATOMS: atom_id res chain seq x y z
N MET A 1 1.83 27.52 -39.12
CA MET A 1 1.40 28.20 -37.88
C MET A 1 1.15 27.11 -36.85
N ALA A 2 2.13 26.83 -35.97
CA ALA A 2 2.00 25.79 -34.96
C ALA A 2 1.10 26.30 -33.82
N GLY A 3 0.01 25.60 -33.54
CA GLY A 3 -0.83 25.87 -32.37
C GLY A 3 -0.03 25.67 -31.10
N ARG A 4 -0.05 26.66 -30.20
CA ARG A 4 0.61 26.57 -28.89
C ARG A 4 -0.41 26.05 -27.87
N ASP A 5 -0.11 24.94 -27.22
CA ASP A 5 -0.94 24.42 -26.13
C ASP A 5 -0.58 25.13 -24.82
N VAL A 6 -1.59 25.38 -23.97
CA VAL A 6 -1.44 26.05 -22.67
C VAL A 6 -1.98 25.15 -21.55
N ILE A 7 -1.28 25.10 -20.42
CA ILE A 7 -1.58 24.20 -19.29
C ILE A 7 -1.92 25.02 -18.04
N CYS A 8 -3.08 24.79 -17.39
CA CYS A 8 -3.33 25.37 -16.05
C CYS A 8 -2.48 24.62 -15.03
N LEU A 9 -1.51 25.28 -14.39
CA LEU A 9 -0.68 24.69 -13.32
C LEU A 9 -1.49 24.23 -12.10
N LYS A 10 -2.70 24.77 -11.90
CA LYS A 10 -3.56 24.46 -10.76
C LYS A 10 -4.44 23.22 -10.97
N CYS A 11 -4.96 23.00 -12.18
CA CYS A 11 -5.83 21.86 -12.48
C CYS A 11 -5.24 20.85 -13.48
N LYS A 12 -4.02 21.11 -13.99
CA LYS A 12 -3.29 20.30 -14.96
C LYS A 12 -4.04 20.00 -16.27
N ALA A 13 -5.13 20.71 -16.54
CA ALA A 13 -5.85 20.58 -17.80
C ALA A 13 -5.13 21.35 -18.92
N MET A 14 -5.03 20.73 -20.10
CA MET A 14 -4.49 21.32 -21.33
C MET A 14 -5.62 21.98 -22.11
N TYR A 15 -5.36 23.16 -22.63
CA TYR A 15 -6.30 23.95 -23.43
C TYR A 15 -5.60 24.49 -24.67
N ASP A 16 -6.37 24.62 -25.75
CA ASP A 16 -5.92 25.27 -26.97
C ASP A 16 -5.84 26.80 -26.73
N SER A 17 -4.69 27.40 -27.02
CA SER A 17 -4.43 28.84 -26.85
C SER A 17 -5.44 29.71 -27.60
N GLN A 18 -6.00 29.23 -28.71
CA GLN A 18 -7.03 29.97 -29.47
C GLN A 18 -8.37 30.11 -28.71
N LYS A 19 -8.64 29.24 -27.73
CA LYS A 19 -9.90 29.20 -26.99
C LYS A 19 -9.86 29.89 -25.63
N ILE A 20 -8.69 30.32 -25.15
CA ILE A 20 -8.58 31.00 -23.86
C ILE A 20 -8.81 32.51 -24.04
N LYS A 21 -9.99 32.99 -23.63
CA LYS A 21 -10.23 34.43 -23.47
C LYS A 21 -9.58 34.92 -22.17
N ASN A 22 -8.78 35.97 -22.24
CA ASN A 22 -8.16 36.65 -21.08
C ASN A 22 -7.16 35.82 -20.24
N LEU A 23 -6.47 34.84 -20.84
CA LEU A 23 -5.45 34.02 -20.16
C LEU A 23 -5.94 33.40 -18.83
N ARG A 24 -7.23 33.09 -18.71
CA ARG A 24 -7.82 32.48 -17.51
C ARG A 24 -8.37 31.10 -17.81
N CYS A 25 -8.07 30.15 -16.94
CA CYS A 25 -8.56 28.80 -17.10
C CYS A 25 -10.05 28.70 -16.73
N PRO A 26 -10.90 28.11 -17.59
CA PRO A 26 -12.34 28.01 -17.33
C PRO A 26 -12.70 27.08 -16.17
N ASN A 27 -11.78 26.22 -15.72
CA ASN A 27 -12.03 25.24 -14.66
C ASN A 27 -11.47 25.67 -13.28
N CYS A 28 -10.35 26.39 -13.27
CA CYS A 28 -9.61 26.73 -12.05
C CYS A 28 -9.63 28.24 -11.73
N ASP A 29 -10.16 29.08 -12.64
CA ASP A 29 -10.09 30.56 -12.70
C ASP A 29 -8.69 31.15 -12.43
N ALA A 30 -7.67 30.31 -12.54
CA ALA A 30 -6.28 30.72 -12.37
C ALA A 30 -5.77 31.38 -13.66
N VAL A 31 -4.87 32.33 -13.48
CA VAL A 31 -4.13 32.96 -14.58
C VAL A 31 -3.20 31.91 -15.20
N VAL A 32 -3.28 31.75 -16.52
CA VAL A 32 -2.48 30.83 -17.32
C VAL A 32 -1.39 31.65 -18.00
N SER A 33 -0.13 31.36 -17.75
CA SER A 33 1.01 32.01 -18.40
C SER A 33 1.38 31.27 -19.70
N GLU A 34 1.58 32.00 -20.80
CA GLU A 34 2.17 31.44 -22.01
C GLU A 34 3.61 30.98 -21.69
N VAL A 35 3.89 29.69 -21.83
CA VAL A 35 5.26 29.16 -21.66
C VAL A 35 5.82 28.92 -23.05
N SER A 36 6.53 29.91 -23.60
CA SER A 36 7.14 29.78 -24.93
C SER A 36 8.53 29.14 -24.91
N THR A 37 9.17 29.05 -23.75
CA THR A 37 10.60 28.70 -23.68
C THR A 37 10.95 28.03 -22.34
N GLN A 38 11.79 26.99 -22.39
CA GLN A 38 12.19 26.18 -21.22
C GLN A 38 12.96 27.00 -20.16
N GLU A 39 13.57 28.12 -20.55
CA GLU A 39 14.26 29.06 -19.66
C GLU A 39 13.30 29.88 -18.78
N ASP A 40 12.08 30.18 -19.27
CA ASP A 40 11.07 30.92 -18.51
C ASP A 40 10.42 30.05 -17.43
N PHE A 41 10.37 28.74 -17.66
CA PHE A 41 9.90 27.76 -16.67
C PHE A 41 10.82 27.71 -15.44
N LEU A 42 12.15 27.74 -15.66
CA LEU A 42 13.14 27.76 -14.59
C LEU A 42 13.12 29.07 -13.79
N LYS A 43 12.88 30.21 -14.45
CA LYS A 43 12.69 31.50 -13.76
C LYS A 43 11.41 31.52 -12.92
N SER A 44 10.30 30.97 -13.40
CA SER A 44 9.04 30.92 -12.63
C SER A 44 9.11 30.01 -11.39
N MET A 45 9.93 28.95 -11.43
CA MET A 45 10.18 28.09 -10.27
C MET A 45 11.03 28.77 -9.20
N ALA A 46 11.91 29.71 -9.57
CA ALA A 46 12.66 30.51 -8.60
C ALA A 46 11.75 31.54 -7.89
N ASP A 47 10.79 32.13 -8.59
CA ASP A 47 9.88 33.14 -8.04
C ASP A 47 8.72 32.55 -7.21
N ALA A 48 8.35 31.28 -7.43
CA ALA A 48 7.31 30.59 -6.66
C ALA A 48 7.69 30.32 -5.18
N GLY A 49 8.94 30.59 -4.78
CA GLY A 49 9.43 30.40 -3.42
C GLY A 49 9.12 31.54 -2.43
N SER A 50 8.57 32.68 -2.86
CA SER A 50 8.54 33.89 -2.00
C SER A 50 7.25 34.71 -1.94
N THR A 51 6.10 34.17 -2.35
CA THR A 51 4.79 34.79 -2.04
C THR A 51 4.13 34.11 -0.85
N SER A 52 4.66 34.42 0.33
CA SER A 52 3.86 34.53 1.54
C SER A 52 2.80 35.63 1.33
N LEU A 53 1.52 35.29 1.43
CA LEU A 53 0.49 36.02 2.19
C LEU A 53 -0.91 35.57 1.76
N GLY A 54 -1.65 35.04 2.72
CA GLY A 54 -3.11 35.20 2.75
C GLY A 54 -3.97 33.97 2.45
N VAL A 55 -3.98 32.98 3.34
CA VAL A 55 -5.21 32.25 3.65
C VAL A 55 -5.25 31.97 5.17
N ARG A 56 -5.98 32.83 5.87
CA ARG A 56 -6.54 32.52 7.19
C ARG A 56 -7.56 31.42 7.00
N ASN A 57 -7.34 30.26 7.62
CA ASN A 57 -8.37 29.34 8.14
C ASN A 57 -7.66 28.23 8.95
N VAL A 58 -7.19 28.60 10.15
CA VAL A 58 -6.97 27.61 11.21
C VAL A 58 -8.34 27.40 11.86
N ASP A 59 -9.23 26.76 11.11
CA ASP A 59 -10.46 26.25 11.67
C ASP A 59 -10.12 25.07 12.57
N ALA A 60 -10.55 25.22 13.82
CA ALA A 60 -10.44 24.28 14.90
C ALA A 60 -11.12 22.93 14.59
N ARG A 61 -10.48 22.11 13.77
CA ARG A 61 -10.54 20.65 13.94
C ARG A 61 -9.35 20.25 14.80
N ILE A 62 -9.54 20.41 16.11
CA ILE A 62 -8.98 19.46 17.06
C ILE A 62 -9.61 18.11 16.70
N SER A 63 -9.03 17.47 15.69
CA SER A 63 -9.06 16.04 15.51
C SER A 63 -8.45 15.49 16.79
N ARG A 64 -9.32 15.16 17.75
CA ARG A 64 -8.93 14.33 18.88
C ARG A 64 -8.25 13.12 18.28
N THR A 65 -6.95 13.08 18.46
CA THR A 65 -6.07 11.96 18.22
C THR A 65 -6.51 10.83 19.14
N SER A 66 -7.54 10.08 18.77
CA SER A 66 -7.66 8.68 19.14
C SER A 66 -6.92 7.85 18.09
N ASN A 67 -5.62 8.13 17.94
CA ASN A 67 -4.69 7.36 17.10
C ASN A 67 -4.36 5.98 17.69
N ALA A 68 -5.11 5.53 18.71
CA ALA A 68 -4.99 4.19 19.27
C ALA A 68 -6.00 3.19 18.66
N ASP A 69 -7.09 3.65 18.02
CA ASP A 69 -8.12 2.75 17.46
C ASP A 69 -8.06 2.62 15.93
N SER A 70 -7.21 3.39 15.24
CA SER A 70 -7.14 3.39 13.78
C SER A 70 -6.29 2.26 13.19
N PHE A 71 -5.52 1.51 13.98
CA PHE A 71 -4.75 0.38 13.45
C PHE A 71 -5.65 -0.85 13.27
N LEU A 72 -6.51 -1.17 14.23
CA LEU A 72 -7.43 -2.31 14.13
C LEU A 72 -8.68 -1.99 13.31
N ALA A 73 -9.18 -0.75 13.32
CA ALA A 73 -10.29 -0.34 12.48
C ALA A 73 -9.93 -0.28 10.98
N ASN A 74 -8.66 -0.06 10.66
CA ASN A 74 -8.17 -0.02 9.28
C ASN A 74 -7.68 -1.40 8.78
N LEU A 75 -7.46 -2.35 9.70
CA LEU A 75 -7.20 -3.76 9.39
C LEU A 75 -8.49 -4.58 9.28
N PHE A 76 -9.55 -4.19 9.99
CA PHE A 76 -10.87 -4.83 9.96
C PHE A 76 -11.95 -3.87 9.42
N ASP A 77 -11.81 -3.39 8.19
CA ASP A 77 -12.94 -2.80 7.46
C ASP A 77 -13.85 -3.93 6.93
N PHE A 78 -14.76 -4.41 7.79
CA PHE A 78 -15.83 -5.35 7.40
C PHE A 78 -16.95 -4.67 6.57
N LYS A 79 -16.84 -3.37 6.25
CA LYS A 79 -17.75 -2.68 5.32
C LYS A 79 -17.13 -2.61 3.94
N PHE A 80 -17.39 -3.68 3.18
CA PHE A 80 -17.22 -3.80 1.72
C PHE A 80 -17.70 -2.57 0.91
N LYS A 81 -16.91 -1.51 0.83
CA LYS A 81 -17.12 -0.39 -0.12
C LYS A 81 -15.94 -0.15 -1.04
N LYS A 82 -14.77 -0.72 -0.77
CA LYS A 82 -13.62 -0.69 -1.68
C LYS A 82 -12.83 -1.98 -1.55
N PHE A 83 -12.82 -2.79 -2.62
CA PHE A 83 -12.11 -4.07 -2.65
C PHE A 83 -10.60 -3.86 -2.55
N VAL A 84 -10.07 -3.98 -1.32
CA VAL A 84 -8.64 -4.15 -1.03
C VAL A 84 -8.28 -5.65 -1.01
N THR A 85 -9.06 -6.53 -1.64
CA THR A 85 -8.96 -7.98 -1.43
C THR A 85 -7.74 -8.63 -2.08
N THR A 86 -7.22 -8.11 -3.19
CA THR A 86 -5.99 -8.64 -3.82
C THR A 86 -4.71 -8.12 -3.16
N GLN A 87 -4.69 -6.85 -2.75
CA GLN A 87 -3.54 -6.29 -2.03
C GLN A 87 -3.43 -6.84 -0.60
N VAL A 88 -4.56 -7.03 0.10
CA VAL A 88 -4.58 -7.64 1.44
C VAL A 88 -4.17 -9.11 1.39
N ALA A 89 -4.52 -9.88 0.35
CA ALA A 89 -4.11 -11.27 0.22
C ALA A 89 -2.57 -11.43 0.19
N GLY A 90 -1.86 -10.52 -0.49
CA GLY A 90 -0.39 -10.51 -0.51
C GLY A 90 0.23 -10.20 0.86
N VAL A 91 -0.30 -9.20 1.57
CA VAL A 91 0.15 -8.84 2.92
C VAL A 91 -0.15 -9.96 3.92
N MET A 92 -1.33 -10.58 3.83
CA MET A 92 -1.71 -11.72 4.66
C MET A 92 -0.85 -12.95 4.39
N PHE A 93 -0.51 -13.23 3.13
CA PHE A 93 0.45 -14.29 2.81
C PHE A 93 1.79 -14.07 3.49
N LEU A 94 2.33 -12.85 3.40
CA LEU A 94 3.60 -12.51 4.01
C LEU A 94 3.54 -12.65 5.53
N LEU A 95 2.47 -12.14 6.16
CA LEU A 95 2.26 -12.24 7.60
C LEU A 95 2.19 -13.70 8.07
N CYS A 96 1.36 -14.53 7.43
CA CYS A 96 1.25 -15.95 7.76
C CYS A 96 2.55 -16.71 7.53
N THR A 97 3.26 -16.42 6.43
CA THR A 97 4.56 -17.04 6.13
C THR A 97 5.60 -16.70 7.21
N VAL A 98 5.66 -15.44 7.64
CA VAL A 98 6.55 -14.99 8.72
C VAL A 98 6.21 -15.69 10.03
N LEU A 99 4.92 -15.79 10.37
CA LEU A 99 4.49 -16.50 11.58
C LEU A 99 4.88 -17.99 11.54
N VAL A 100 4.66 -18.67 10.41
CA VAL A 100 5.08 -20.07 10.24
C VAL A 100 6.60 -20.19 10.40
N ALA A 101 7.38 -19.33 9.75
CA ALA A 101 8.84 -19.33 9.86
C ALA A 101 9.30 -19.15 11.31
N LEU A 102 8.70 -18.21 12.06
CA LEU A 102 9.01 -18.00 13.47
C LEU A 102 8.65 -19.21 14.33
N THR A 103 7.49 -19.84 14.10
CA THR A 103 7.09 -21.04 14.86
C THR A 103 8.00 -22.23 14.59
N VAL A 104 8.36 -22.48 13.33
CA VAL A 104 9.28 -23.55 12.94
C VAL A 104 10.66 -23.30 13.55
N PHE A 105 11.18 -22.07 13.42
CA PHE A 105 12.47 -21.70 14.00
C PHE A 105 12.51 -21.90 15.51
N TRP A 106 11.45 -21.49 16.22
CA TRP A 106 11.38 -21.65 17.67
C TRP A 106 11.32 -23.12 18.10
N GLN A 107 10.57 -23.94 17.36
CA GLN A 107 10.49 -25.38 17.63
C GLN A 107 11.81 -26.10 17.35
N GLU A 108 12.47 -25.79 16.23
CA GLU A 108 13.80 -26.31 15.92
C GLU A 108 14.81 -25.93 17.01
N TYR A 109 14.82 -24.66 17.42
CA TYR A 109 15.67 -24.21 18.51
C TYR A 109 15.44 -24.99 19.81
N ALA A 110 14.17 -25.26 20.15
CA ALA A 110 13.83 -26.03 21.34
C ALA A 110 14.34 -27.48 21.27
N ILE A 111 14.25 -28.13 20.11
CA ILE A 111 14.76 -29.50 19.90
C ILE A 111 16.29 -29.51 19.96
N PHE A 112 16.96 -28.56 19.32
CA PHE A 112 18.42 -28.47 19.39
C PHE A 112 18.91 -28.23 20.82
N LYS A 113 18.18 -27.46 21.63
CA LYS A 113 18.47 -27.33 23.06
C LYS A 113 18.28 -28.66 23.79
N SER A 114 17.19 -29.39 23.53
CA SER A 114 16.94 -30.66 24.22
C SER A 114 17.99 -31.72 23.87
N LEU A 115 18.48 -31.75 22.62
CA LEU A 115 19.55 -32.65 22.18
C LEU A 115 20.86 -32.49 22.96
N THR A 116 21.13 -31.31 23.54
CA THR A 116 22.33 -31.10 24.38
C THR A 116 22.17 -31.61 25.81
N GLU A 117 20.93 -31.86 26.25
CA GLU A 117 20.57 -32.28 27.61
C GLU A 117 20.08 -33.74 27.66
N GLU A 118 19.88 -34.40 26.50
CA GLU A 118 19.28 -35.73 26.37
C GLU A 118 20.28 -36.90 26.34
N ASP A 119 19.81 -38.06 26.80
CA ASP A 119 20.52 -39.33 26.66
C ASP A 119 20.73 -39.71 25.18
N ALA A 120 21.90 -40.28 24.87
CA ALA A 120 22.29 -40.64 23.51
C ALA A 120 21.30 -41.57 22.77
N SER A 121 20.44 -42.28 23.51
CA SER A 121 19.39 -43.15 22.97
C SER A 121 18.20 -42.38 22.36
N LEU A 122 17.96 -41.13 22.76
CA LEU A 122 16.83 -40.29 22.32
C LEU A 122 17.16 -39.42 21.11
N VAL A 123 18.46 -39.21 20.84
CA VAL A 123 18.97 -38.46 19.67
C VAL A 123 18.30 -38.83 18.34
N PRO A 124 18.12 -40.11 17.95
CA PRO A 124 17.47 -40.44 16.68
C PRO A 124 16.00 -40.02 16.63
N THR A 125 15.28 -40.09 17.76
CA THR A 125 13.88 -39.63 17.85
C THR A 125 13.80 -38.12 17.71
N SER A 126 14.64 -37.39 18.44
CA SER A 126 14.69 -35.92 18.40
C SER A 126 15.08 -35.41 17.00
N LEU A 127 15.99 -36.10 16.30
CA LEU A 127 16.33 -35.79 14.91
C LEU A 127 15.16 -36.07 13.94
N ALA A 128 14.41 -37.15 14.14
CA ALA A 128 13.23 -37.44 13.32
C ALA A 128 12.13 -36.38 13.52
N ILE A 129 11.95 -35.90 14.75
CA ILE A 129 10.99 -34.82 15.06
C ILE A 129 11.42 -33.51 14.39
N ALA A 130 12.70 -33.13 14.46
CA ALA A 130 13.20 -31.93 13.75
C ALA A 130 12.92 -32.00 12.23
N CYS A 131 13.26 -33.12 11.58
CA CYS A 131 12.93 -33.32 10.16
C CYS A 131 11.42 -33.22 9.88
N TYR A 132 10.58 -33.77 10.77
CA TYR A 132 9.13 -33.66 10.64
C TYR A 132 8.63 -32.22 10.77
N ILE A 133 9.21 -31.42 11.68
CA ILE A 133 8.82 -30.03 11.89
C ILE A 133 9.14 -29.20 10.64
N LEU A 134 10.33 -29.34 10.06
CA LEU A 134 10.68 -28.69 8.80
C LEU A 134 9.71 -29.08 7.67
N PHE A 135 9.40 -30.37 7.55
CA PHE A 135 8.45 -30.85 6.55
C PHE A 135 7.04 -30.29 6.78
N SER A 136 6.57 -30.28 8.03
CA SER A 136 5.27 -29.72 8.40
C SER A 136 5.17 -28.21 8.10
N GLY A 137 6.26 -27.47 8.32
CA GLY A 137 6.37 -26.05 7.98
C GLY A 137 6.24 -25.79 6.48
N PHE A 138 6.91 -26.62 5.67
CA PHE A 138 6.76 -26.57 4.21
C PHE A 138 5.32 -26.83 3.77
N VAL A 139 4.69 -27.89 4.30
CA VAL A 139 3.29 -28.22 4.02
C VAL A 139 2.37 -27.07 4.44
N ALA A 140 2.60 -26.44 5.59
CA ALA A 140 1.81 -25.31 6.07
C ALA A 140 1.85 -24.12 5.09
N ILE A 141 3.02 -23.78 4.53
CA ILE A 141 3.15 -22.70 3.53
C ILE A 141 2.35 -23.03 2.26
N VAL A 142 2.40 -24.28 1.80
CA VAL A 142 1.63 -24.74 0.64
C VAL A 142 0.12 -24.65 0.91
N LEU A 143 -0.33 -25.06 2.09
CA LEU A 143 -1.74 -24.95 2.47
C LEU A 143 -2.21 -23.49 2.52
N ILE A 144 -1.40 -22.59 3.07
CA ILE A 144 -1.71 -21.15 3.08
C ILE A 144 -1.89 -20.62 1.66
N ARG A 145 -1.07 -21.04 0.69
CA ARG A 145 -1.23 -20.68 -0.73
C ARG A 145 -2.59 -21.11 -1.28
N ILE A 146 -2.94 -22.37 -1.07
CA ILE A 146 -4.21 -22.94 -1.56
C ILE A 146 -5.41 -22.18 -0.96
N VAL A 147 -5.36 -21.91 0.34
CA VAL A 147 -6.43 -21.16 1.02
C VAL A 147 -6.55 -19.74 0.47
N LEU A 148 -5.44 -19.02 0.27
CA LEU A 148 -5.49 -17.67 -0.28
C LEU A 148 -5.97 -17.64 -1.72
N GLU A 149 -5.55 -18.59 -2.56
CA GLU A 149 -6.04 -18.71 -3.93
C GLU A 149 -7.53 -18.99 -3.97
N SER A 150 -8.02 -19.91 -3.13
CA SER A 150 -9.45 -20.22 -3.04
C SER A 150 -10.29 -19.03 -2.55
N LEU A 151 -9.81 -18.27 -1.57
CA LEU A 151 -10.46 -17.05 -1.09
C LEU A 151 -10.52 -15.99 -2.19
N VAL A 152 -9.42 -15.74 -2.89
CA VAL A 152 -9.40 -14.76 -4.00
C VAL A 152 -10.31 -15.21 -5.15
N ALA A 153 -10.35 -16.51 -5.46
CA ALA A 153 -11.25 -17.06 -6.47
C ALA A 153 -12.73 -16.90 -6.08
N LEU A 154 -13.08 -17.21 -4.83
CA LEU A 154 -14.44 -17.05 -4.30
C LEU A 154 -14.91 -15.59 -4.39
N VAL A 155 -14.04 -14.68 -3.99
CA VAL A 155 -14.30 -13.22 -4.03
C VAL A 155 -14.54 -12.75 -5.46
N LYS A 156 -13.78 -13.24 -6.45
CA LYS A 156 -14.00 -12.93 -7.88
C LYS A 156 -15.33 -13.47 -8.39
N ILE A 157 -15.75 -14.66 -7.97
CA ILE A 157 -17.04 -15.24 -8.36
C ILE A 157 -18.19 -14.38 -7.83
N ALA A 158 -18.16 -13.98 -6.56
CA ALA A 158 -19.19 -13.15 -5.96
C ALA A 158 -19.34 -11.77 -6.65
N GLN A 159 -18.23 -11.19 -7.12
CA GLN A 159 -18.27 -9.95 -7.90
C GLN A 159 -18.95 -10.13 -9.26
N ASN A 160 -18.76 -11.27 -9.90
CA ASN A 160 -19.30 -11.53 -11.24
C ASN A 160 -20.80 -11.85 -11.21
N THR A 161 -21.33 -12.30 -10.08
CA THR A 161 -22.76 -12.60 -9.88
C THR A 161 -23.60 -11.41 -9.40
N THR A 162 -22.97 -10.29 -9.06
CA THR A 162 -23.66 -9.08 -8.56
C THR A 162 -24.09 -8.12 -9.70
N LYS A 163 -23.68 -8.41 -10.95
CA LYS A 163 -24.16 -7.72 -12.16
C LYS A 163 -25.34 -8.47 -12.77
#